data_AF-V5G1H1-F1
#
_entry.id   AF-V5G1H1-F1
#
_cell.length_a   1.000
_cell.length_b   1.000
_cell.length_c   1.000
_cell.angle_alpha   90.00
_cell.angle_beta   90.00
_cell.angle_gamma   90.00
#
_symmetry.space_group_name_H-M   'P 1'
#
loop_
_entity.id
_entity.type
_entity.pdbx_description
1 polymer ?
#
loop_
_entity_poly.entity_id
_entity_poly.type
_entity_poly.pdbx_seq_one_letter_code
_entity_poly.pdbx_strand_id
1 'polypeptide(L)'
;MFSIEDNIIKTEDIVFDAKSLGGVGKVFFNCMKKNGSKIAQTDAATDQSDSFESLLQRSVRTAIALKKRGIGKGNIITGCSNNHLEASVPIIASIFIGAIPCSLDPSLSFFEKSELLHQVKPKIVFTVEESLGEIKAALKNAELDSEVVVFGQTTTYTEFQEFIQPQQGEEDFQPVVVDDPKDTVVIIFSSGTSGFPKGICLNHYYFYFVSPLVPRAKNWDLDEERMKFELSKREGSSFLNYGSLYWSSGIMGLFLSAVTGLRRLLCNNFDAKEFWYLIGKYQVIGVFLTPFQVTELVKCGKPMTQIPVGSLDSPPEEQLCRGSIYSPFRSCCPIRISSQHMLKQRLECSPLFRSTTKHTGSITRRTPTLWDCLSEEFGIRWLTRKLKQS
;
A
#
# COMPACT_ATOMS: atom_id res chain seq x y z
N MET A 1 -26.18 5.77 5.49
CA MET A 1 -26.89 7.06 5.28
C MET A 1 -26.03 8.17 5.92
N PHE A 2 -26.13 9.45 5.54
CA PHE A 2 -25.39 10.53 6.23
C PHE A 2 -26.38 11.59 6.72
N SER A 3 -26.12 12.18 7.89
CA SER A 3 -26.82 13.38 8.36
C SER A 3 -25.92 14.60 8.24
N ILE A 4 -26.53 15.77 8.13
CA ILE A 4 -25.82 17.05 8.23
C ILE A 4 -26.43 17.77 9.42
N GLU A 5 -25.63 17.96 10.47
CA GLU A 5 -26.00 18.65 11.70
C GLU A 5 -24.95 19.71 11.98
N ASP A 6 -25.34 20.96 12.17
CA ASP A 6 -24.42 22.09 12.44
C ASP A 6 -23.29 22.26 11.40
N ASN A 7 -23.58 21.98 10.12
CA ASN A 7 -22.60 21.92 9.02
C ASN A 7 -21.53 20.81 9.16
N ILE A 8 -21.72 19.87 10.07
CA ILE A 8 -20.92 18.66 10.21
C ILE A 8 -21.66 17.54 9.49
N ILE A 9 -21.00 16.91 8.53
CA ILE A 9 -21.55 15.73 7.88
C ILE A 9 -21.18 14.53 8.73
N LYS A 10 -22.18 13.82 9.26
CA LYS A 10 -22.01 12.63 10.11
C LYS A 10 -22.37 11.38 9.31
N THR A 11 -21.62 10.31 9.52
CA THR A 11 -21.92 8.98 8.98
C THR A 11 -22.28 8.04 10.11
N GLU A 12 -22.94 6.93 9.77
CA GLU A 12 -23.12 5.83 10.73
C GLU A 12 -21.75 5.34 11.23
N ASP A 13 -21.66 5.07 12.53
CA ASP A 13 -20.46 4.50 13.12
C ASP A 13 -20.24 3.08 12.61
N ILE A 14 -19.00 2.78 12.22
CA ILE A 14 -18.59 1.42 11.88
C ILE A 14 -18.10 0.77 13.17
N VAL A 15 -18.93 -0.11 13.72
CA VAL A 15 -18.63 -0.87 14.94
C VAL A 15 -18.17 -2.28 14.56
N PHE A 16 -16.97 -2.66 14.98
CA PHE A 16 -16.45 -4.01 14.86
C PHE A 16 -15.55 -4.36 16.04
N ASP A 17 -15.51 -5.64 16.43
CA ASP A 17 -14.65 -6.12 17.51
C ASP A 17 -13.20 -6.31 17.01
N ALA A 18 -12.44 -5.21 17.01
CA ALA A 18 -11.04 -5.19 16.61
C ALA A 18 -10.13 -6.09 17.46
N LYS A 19 -10.48 -6.36 18.73
CA LYS A 19 -9.69 -7.19 19.63
C LYS A 19 -9.77 -8.67 19.26
N SER A 20 -10.96 -9.13 18.87
CA SER A 20 -11.17 -10.53 18.43
C SER A 20 -10.29 -10.94 17.23
N LEU A 21 -9.88 -9.98 16.39
CA LEU A 21 -9.03 -10.21 15.23
C LEU A 21 -7.57 -10.52 15.60
N GLY A 22 -7.13 -10.16 16.81
CA GLY A 22 -5.84 -10.57 17.39
C GLY A 22 -4.59 -9.99 16.75
N GLY A 23 -4.70 -8.96 15.90
CA GLY A 23 -3.56 -8.29 15.27
C GLY A 23 -3.52 -8.47 13.76
N VAL A 24 -3.05 -7.45 13.05
CA VAL A 24 -2.78 -7.49 11.60
C VAL A 24 -1.86 -8.66 11.25
N GLY A 25 -0.84 -8.94 12.06
CA GLY A 25 0.07 -10.06 11.83
C GLY A 25 -0.64 -11.42 11.82
N LYS A 26 -1.57 -11.63 12.76
CA LYS A 26 -2.42 -12.83 12.80
C LYS A 26 -3.33 -12.93 11.58
N VAL A 27 -3.93 -11.82 11.18
CA VAL A 27 -4.77 -11.74 9.97
C VAL A 27 -3.97 -12.09 8.72
N PHE A 28 -2.79 -11.48 8.54
CA PHE A 28 -1.88 -11.76 7.42
C PHE A 28 -1.50 -13.24 7.37
N PHE A 29 -1.02 -13.79 8.48
CA PHE A 29 -0.57 -15.17 8.55
C PHE A 29 -1.68 -16.15 8.12
N ASN A 30 -2.89 -15.97 8.67
CA ASN A 30 -4.03 -16.82 8.35
C ASN A 30 -4.48 -16.68 6.89
N CYS A 31 -4.58 -15.45 6.38
CA CYS A 31 -4.98 -15.22 4.98
C CYS A 31 -3.93 -15.74 3.99
N MET A 32 -2.65 -15.47 4.23
CA MET A 32 -1.57 -15.96 3.37
C MET A 32 -1.49 -17.49 3.39
N LYS A 33 -1.62 -18.13 4.56
CA LYS A 33 -1.68 -19.60 4.67
C LYS A 33 -2.88 -20.17 3.91
N LYS A 34 -4.05 -19.53 3.98
CA LYS A 34 -5.24 -19.92 3.21
C LYS A 34 -5.05 -19.75 1.69
N ASN A 35 -4.32 -18.72 1.27
CA ASN A 35 -4.06 -18.47 -0.16
C ASN A 35 -3.04 -19.44 -0.75
N GLY A 36 -2.12 -19.99 0.07
CA GLY A 36 -1.26 -21.11 -0.29
C GLY A 36 -0.46 -20.88 -1.58
N SER A 37 -0.67 -21.74 -2.58
CA SER A 37 0.06 -21.72 -3.85
C SER A 37 -0.33 -20.57 -4.80
N LYS A 38 -1.33 -19.75 -4.46
CA LYS A 38 -1.70 -18.57 -5.25
C LYS A 38 -0.50 -17.61 -5.36
N ILE A 39 -0.37 -16.94 -6.51
CA ILE A 39 0.70 -15.97 -6.73
C ILE A 39 0.43 -14.70 -5.91
N ALA A 40 1.34 -14.41 -4.98
CA ALA A 40 1.30 -13.21 -4.15
C ALA A 40 1.85 -11.99 -4.88
N GLN A 41 2.92 -12.18 -5.63
CA GLN A 41 3.65 -11.10 -6.28
C GLN A 41 4.36 -11.57 -7.55
N THR A 42 4.46 -10.68 -8.52
CA THR A 42 5.24 -10.88 -9.75
C THR A 42 6.08 -9.63 -9.99
N ASP A 43 7.36 -9.82 -10.26
CA ASP A 43 8.24 -8.78 -10.78
C ASP A 43 7.98 -8.63 -12.28
N ALA A 44 7.49 -7.46 -12.69
CA ALA A 44 7.13 -7.22 -14.09
C ALA A 44 8.34 -7.19 -15.04
N ALA A 45 9.53 -6.87 -14.53
CA ALA A 45 10.74 -6.77 -15.35
C ALA A 45 11.35 -8.14 -15.66
N THR A 46 11.21 -9.11 -14.76
CA THR A 46 11.81 -10.44 -14.89
C THR A 46 10.79 -11.55 -15.13
N ASP A 47 9.49 -11.25 -15.06
CA ASP A 47 8.37 -12.19 -15.03
C ASP A 47 8.43 -13.23 -13.88
N GLN A 48 9.40 -13.11 -12.97
CA GLN A 48 9.52 -13.98 -11.82
C GLN A 48 8.37 -13.74 -10.85
N SER A 49 7.83 -14.83 -10.32
CA SER A 49 6.65 -14.81 -9.47
C SER A 49 6.90 -15.58 -8.18
N ASP A 50 6.22 -15.17 -7.13
CA ASP A 50 6.33 -15.75 -5.80
C ASP A 50 4.94 -16.01 -5.22
N SER A 51 4.75 -17.21 -4.66
CA SER A 51 3.47 -17.64 -4.09
C SER A 51 3.26 -17.09 -2.67
N PHE A 52 2.03 -17.11 -2.19
CA PHE A 52 1.74 -16.76 -0.80
C PHE A 52 2.42 -17.70 0.20
N GLU A 53 2.52 -18.99 -0.12
CA GLU A 53 3.22 -19.98 0.69
C GLU A 53 4.73 -19.67 0.79
N SER A 54 5.39 -19.40 -0.33
CA SER A 54 6.82 -19.05 -0.34
C SER A 54 7.07 -17.70 0.35
N LEU A 55 6.26 -16.68 0.07
CA LEU A 55 6.33 -15.39 0.75
C LEU A 55 6.12 -15.53 2.27
N LEU A 56 5.14 -16.34 2.68
CA LEU A 56 4.86 -16.61 4.09
C LEU A 56 6.04 -17.31 4.76
N GLN A 57 6.58 -18.36 4.13
CA GLN A 57 7.72 -19.11 4.67
C GLN A 57 8.94 -18.21 4.87
N ARG A 58 9.31 -17.40 3.87
CA ARG A 58 10.42 -16.44 4.00
C ARG A 58 10.16 -15.40 5.08
N SER A 59 8.91 -14.95 5.23
CA SER A 59 8.52 -14.00 6.28
C SER A 59 8.57 -14.62 7.68
N VAL A 60 8.17 -15.89 7.84
CA VAL A 60 8.28 -16.65 9.10
C VAL A 60 9.74 -16.85 9.50
N ARG A 61 10.59 -17.27 8.57
CA ARG A 61 12.03 -17.44 8.83
C ARG A 61 12.69 -16.13 9.23
N THR A 62 12.38 -15.06 8.49
CA THR A 62 12.85 -13.71 8.80
C THR A 62 12.36 -13.27 10.18
N ALA A 63 11.09 -13.54 10.54
CA ALA A 63 10.53 -13.23 11.86
C ALA A 63 11.28 -13.96 12.99
N ILE A 64 11.60 -15.24 12.80
CA ILE A 64 12.39 -16.01 13.78
C ILE A 64 13.82 -15.45 13.87
N ALA A 65 14.47 -15.14 12.75
CA ALA A 65 15.79 -14.55 12.72
C ALA A 65 15.85 -13.17 13.40
N LEU A 66 14.80 -12.35 13.25
CA LEU A 66 14.63 -11.09 13.96
C LEU A 66 14.46 -11.30 15.47
N LYS A 67 13.62 -12.26 15.90
CA LYS A 67 13.46 -12.57 17.33
C LYS A 67 14.77 -13.03 17.98
N LYS A 68 15.60 -13.81 17.27
CA LYS A 68 16.94 -14.23 17.74
C LYS A 68 17.89 -13.06 17.96
N ARG A 69 17.69 -11.95 17.23
CA ARG A 69 18.40 -10.66 17.42
C ARG A 69 17.76 -9.77 18.50
N GLY A 70 16.81 -10.30 19.26
CA GLY A 70 16.13 -9.56 20.32
C GLY A 70 15.10 -8.55 19.81
N ILE A 71 14.71 -8.62 18.53
CA ILE A 71 13.69 -7.73 17.96
C ILE A 71 12.29 -8.23 18.36
N GLY A 72 11.44 -7.31 18.82
CA GLY A 72 10.05 -7.59 19.16
C GLY A 72 9.21 -6.32 19.27
N LYS A 73 8.19 -6.37 20.14
CA LYS A 73 7.21 -5.28 20.32
C LYS A 73 7.89 -3.93 20.56
N GLY A 74 7.53 -2.93 19.75
CA GLY A 74 8.02 -1.55 19.89
C GLY A 74 9.40 -1.28 19.29
N ASN A 75 10.15 -2.30 18.84
CA ASN A 75 11.36 -2.05 18.06
C ASN A 75 10.98 -1.64 16.63
N ILE A 76 11.75 -0.71 16.06
CA ILE A 76 11.55 -0.23 14.70
C ILE A 76 12.57 -0.89 13.77
N ILE A 77 12.09 -1.28 12.59
CA ILE A 77 12.89 -1.85 11.50
C ILE A 77 12.63 -1.02 10.25
N THR A 78 13.68 -0.68 9.50
CA THR A 78 13.55 0.13 8.29
C THR A 78 13.95 -0.65 7.06
N GLY A 79 13.15 -0.59 5.98
CA GLY A 79 13.57 -1.02 4.65
C GLY A 79 13.91 0.17 3.74
N CYS A 80 15.05 0.18 3.08
CA CYS A 80 15.38 1.13 2.01
C CYS A 80 15.62 0.36 0.72
N SER A 81 14.56 0.15 -0.05
CA SER A 81 14.63 -0.67 -1.25
C SER A 81 13.60 -0.25 -2.30
N ASN A 82 13.95 -0.54 -3.55
CA ASN A 82 13.03 -0.56 -4.67
C ASN A 82 12.05 -1.75 -4.55
N ASN A 83 11.08 -1.85 -5.44
CA ASN A 83 10.20 -3.02 -5.50
C ASN A 83 10.95 -4.23 -6.08
N HIS A 84 11.00 -5.31 -5.32
CA HIS A 84 11.43 -6.65 -5.74
C HIS A 84 10.77 -7.70 -4.83
N LEU A 85 10.91 -8.99 -5.17
CA LEU A 85 10.22 -10.10 -4.50
C LEU A 85 10.59 -10.28 -3.01
N GLU A 86 11.67 -9.65 -2.54
CA GLU A 86 12.11 -9.75 -1.14
C GLU A 86 11.79 -8.51 -0.30
N ALA A 87 11.53 -7.36 -0.92
CA ALA A 87 11.39 -6.07 -0.24
C ALA A 87 10.31 -6.09 0.87
N SER A 88 9.21 -6.83 0.66
CA SER A 88 8.12 -6.92 1.65
C SER A 88 8.35 -7.95 2.75
N VAL A 89 9.31 -8.86 2.61
CA VAL A 89 9.55 -9.94 3.57
C VAL A 89 9.86 -9.41 4.97
N PRO A 90 10.85 -8.51 5.18
CA PRO A 90 11.13 -7.97 6.52
C PRO A 90 9.98 -7.13 7.08
N ILE A 91 9.14 -6.53 6.22
CA ILE A 91 7.97 -5.76 6.64
C ILE A 91 6.90 -6.69 7.22
N ILE A 92 6.54 -7.77 6.50
CA ILE A 92 5.59 -8.78 6.98
C ILE A 92 6.13 -9.45 8.25
N ALA A 93 7.41 -9.85 8.24
CA ALA A 93 8.07 -10.50 9.38
C ALA A 93 8.03 -9.64 10.65
N SER A 94 8.29 -8.34 10.52
CA SER A 94 8.22 -7.39 11.63
C SER A 94 6.81 -7.32 12.22
N ILE A 95 5.78 -7.25 11.37
CA ILE A 95 4.37 -7.24 11.79
C ILE A 95 4.01 -8.55 12.54
N PHE A 96 4.53 -9.70 12.11
CA PHE A 96 4.27 -10.97 12.81
C PHE A 96 4.81 -11.00 14.24
N ILE A 97 5.85 -10.25 14.55
CA ILE A 97 6.51 -10.26 15.87
C ILE A 97 6.19 -9.01 16.70
N GLY A 98 5.31 -8.15 16.21
CA GLY A 98 4.91 -6.89 16.86
C GLY A 98 5.94 -5.77 16.74
N ALA A 99 7.01 -5.96 15.96
CA ALA A 99 7.91 -4.89 15.59
C ALA A 99 7.22 -3.94 14.60
N ILE A 100 7.72 -2.71 14.55
CA ILE A 100 7.11 -1.62 13.78
C ILE A 100 7.97 -1.36 12.53
N PRO A 101 7.63 -1.93 11.37
CA PRO A 101 8.30 -1.57 10.13
C PRO A 101 8.06 -0.11 9.75
N CYS A 102 9.05 0.47 9.12
CA CYS A 102 8.91 1.64 8.26
C CYS A 102 9.76 1.42 7.00
N SER A 103 9.64 2.31 6.04
CA SER A 103 10.43 2.22 4.81
C SER A 103 10.93 3.59 4.41
N LEU A 104 12.01 3.62 3.63
CA LEU A 104 12.61 4.76 2.95
C LEU A 104 12.62 4.46 1.46
N ASP A 105 12.51 5.50 0.64
CA ASP A 105 12.68 5.37 -0.79
C ASP A 105 14.16 5.57 -1.15
N PRO A 106 14.77 4.69 -1.96
CA PRO A 106 16.12 4.88 -2.45
C PRO A 106 16.35 6.24 -3.12
N SER A 107 15.32 6.85 -3.70
CA SER A 107 15.42 8.15 -4.36
C SER A 107 15.51 9.35 -3.40
N LEU A 108 15.32 9.15 -2.08
CA LEU A 108 15.44 10.23 -1.10
C LEU A 108 16.87 10.78 -1.07
N SER A 109 17.04 12.07 -0.82
CA SER A 109 18.37 12.63 -0.63
C SER A 109 19.04 12.08 0.65
N PHE A 110 20.36 12.17 0.71
CA PHE A 110 21.14 11.84 1.91
C PHE A 110 20.61 12.52 3.18
N PHE A 111 20.28 13.81 3.11
CA PHE A 111 19.78 14.58 4.26
C PHE A 111 18.40 14.11 4.69
N GLU A 112 17.49 13.83 3.75
CA GLU A 112 16.18 13.26 4.07
C GLU A 112 16.32 11.88 4.71
N LYS A 113 17.17 11.00 4.17
CA LYS A 113 17.42 9.67 4.77
C LYS A 113 17.95 9.82 6.21
N SER A 114 18.93 10.70 6.42
CA SER A 114 19.53 10.94 7.74
C SER A 114 18.49 11.42 8.76
N GLU A 115 17.68 12.40 8.39
CA GLU A 115 16.64 12.96 9.24
C GLU A 115 15.57 11.91 9.58
N LEU A 116 15.10 11.15 8.60
CA LEU A 116 14.07 10.13 8.83
C LEU A 116 14.60 8.95 9.66
N LEU A 117 15.85 8.55 9.47
CA LEU A 117 16.52 7.57 10.32
C LEU A 117 16.65 8.10 11.75
N HIS A 118 17.06 9.35 11.93
CA HIS A 118 17.16 9.99 13.25
C HIS A 118 15.81 10.03 13.98
N GLN A 119 14.72 10.30 13.26
CA GLN A 119 13.36 10.30 13.82
C GLN A 119 12.93 8.93 14.33
N VAL A 120 13.20 7.85 13.57
CA VAL A 120 12.65 6.51 13.86
C VAL A 120 13.62 5.56 14.56
N LYS A 121 14.92 5.87 14.56
CA LYS A 121 15.98 5.14 15.29
C LYS A 121 15.88 3.61 15.15
N PRO A 122 15.94 3.08 13.91
CA PRO A 122 15.71 1.67 13.68
C PRO A 122 16.80 0.81 14.32
N LYS A 123 16.44 -0.40 14.75
CA LYS A 123 17.40 -1.40 15.21
C LYS A 123 18.12 -2.08 14.05
N ILE A 124 17.42 -2.29 12.94
CA ILE A 124 17.96 -2.89 11.72
C ILE A 124 17.47 -2.10 10.51
N VAL A 125 18.36 -1.88 9.55
CA VAL A 125 18.06 -1.34 8.23
C VAL A 125 18.33 -2.40 7.17
N PHE A 126 17.28 -2.83 6.46
CA PHE A 126 17.38 -3.65 5.27
C PHE A 126 17.55 -2.76 4.05
N THR A 127 18.58 -2.95 3.22
CA THR A 127 18.86 -2.08 2.07
C THR A 127 19.32 -2.88 0.86
N VAL A 128 19.10 -2.36 -0.34
CA VAL A 128 19.75 -2.88 -1.56
C VAL A 128 21.21 -2.41 -1.64
N GLU A 129 22.02 -3.13 -2.40
CA GLU A 129 23.45 -2.84 -2.59
C GLU A 129 23.68 -1.41 -3.08
N GLU A 130 22.87 -0.93 -4.02
CA GLU A 130 23.01 0.40 -4.63
C GLU A 130 22.79 1.53 -3.61
N SER A 131 22.01 1.28 -2.56
CA SER A 131 21.72 2.24 -1.49
C SER A 131 22.62 2.08 -0.25
N LEU A 132 23.46 1.04 -0.20
CA LEU A 132 24.26 0.69 0.98
C LEU A 132 25.20 1.83 1.42
N GLY A 133 25.91 2.44 0.45
CA GLY A 133 26.84 3.52 0.73
C GLY A 133 26.16 4.74 1.38
N GLU A 134 25.02 5.15 0.83
CA GLU A 134 24.24 6.28 1.34
C GLU A 134 23.60 5.99 2.70
N ILE A 135 23.06 4.79 2.90
CA ILE A 135 22.47 4.38 4.19
C ILE A 135 23.52 4.38 5.29
N LYS A 136 24.73 3.87 5.03
CA LYS A 136 25.83 3.92 6.00
C LYS A 136 26.20 5.35 6.38
N ALA A 137 26.33 6.22 5.38
CA ALA A 137 26.64 7.62 5.61
C ALA A 137 25.54 8.29 6.43
N ALA A 138 24.27 8.00 6.11
CA ALA A 138 23.11 8.58 6.77
C ALA A 138 22.97 8.11 8.23
N LEU A 139 23.21 6.81 8.50
CA LEU A 139 23.25 6.27 9.87
C LEU A 139 24.36 6.92 10.70
N LYS A 140 25.56 7.09 10.13
CA LYS A 140 26.66 7.78 10.79
C LYS A 140 26.29 9.24 11.10
N ASN A 141 25.68 9.95 10.15
CA ASN A 141 25.25 11.33 10.34
C ASN A 141 24.12 11.46 11.38
N ALA A 142 23.23 10.47 11.45
CA ALA A 142 22.16 10.41 12.45
C ALA A 142 22.64 9.92 13.84
N GLU A 143 23.93 9.57 13.97
CA GLU A 143 24.55 9.00 15.18
C GLU A 143 23.87 7.70 15.65
N LEU A 144 23.56 6.82 14.70
CA LEU A 144 22.86 5.55 14.95
C LEU A 144 23.75 4.34 14.71
N ASP A 145 23.69 3.38 15.64
CA ASP A 145 24.35 2.08 15.57
C ASP A 145 23.35 0.98 15.18
N SER A 146 22.73 1.14 14.01
CA SER A 146 21.77 0.17 13.46
C SER A 146 22.51 -0.96 12.73
N GLU A 147 22.06 -2.21 12.88
CA GLU A 147 22.52 -3.32 12.04
C GLU A 147 22.07 -3.06 10.58
N VAL A 148 22.96 -3.27 9.62
CA VAL A 148 22.65 -3.12 8.19
C VAL A 148 22.66 -4.49 7.53
N VAL A 149 21.54 -4.83 6.89
CA VAL A 149 21.33 -6.09 6.18
C VAL A 149 21.11 -5.79 4.70
N VAL A 150 21.81 -6.50 3.81
CA VAL A 150 21.81 -6.21 2.37
C VAL A 150 20.96 -7.22 1.61
N PHE A 151 20.04 -6.74 0.76
CA PHE A 151 19.40 -7.57 -0.25
C PHE A 151 20.39 -7.83 -1.38
N GLY A 152 20.86 -9.07 -1.51
CA GLY A 152 21.93 -9.45 -2.43
C GLY A 152 23.20 -9.89 -1.70
N GLN A 153 24.25 -10.14 -2.47
CA GLN A 153 25.54 -10.63 -1.95
C GLN A 153 26.38 -9.49 -1.39
N THR A 154 27.11 -9.75 -0.31
CA THR A 154 28.04 -8.78 0.27
C THR A 154 29.11 -9.47 1.10
N THR A 155 30.31 -8.92 1.10
CA THR A 155 31.45 -9.44 1.89
C THR A 155 31.62 -8.75 3.24
N THR A 156 30.90 -7.65 3.47
CA THR A 156 31.14 -6.74 4.61
C THR A 156 29.94 -6.56 5.53
N TYR A 157 28.76 -7.00 5.10
CA TYR A 157 27.51 -6.88 5.85
C TYR A 157 26.79 -8.22 5.89
N THR A 158 25.77 -8.32 6.72
CA THR A 158 24.90 -9.49 6.75
C THR A 158 24.05 -9.54 5.49
N GLU A 159 24.04 -10.68 4.83
CA GLU A 159 23.19 -10.90 3.66
C GLU A 159 21.76 -11.20 4.09
N PHE A 160 20.77 -10.66 3.37
CA PHE A 160 19.37 -10.98 3.62
C PHE A 160 19.07 -12.47 3.43
N GLN A 161 19.85 -13.14 2.59
CA GLN A 161 19.76 -14.57 2.35
C GLN A 161 19.93 -15.40 3.65
N GLU A 162 20.64 -14.89 4.65
CA GLU A 162 20.78 -15.53 5.98
C GLU A 162 19.47 -15.56 6.76
N PHE A 163 18.60 -14.55 6.58
CA PHE A 163 17.33 -14.43 7.30
C PHE A 163 16.27 -15.41 6.80
N ILE A 164 16.37 -15.83 5.54
CA ILE A 164 15.40 -16.72 4.89
C ILE A 164 15.84 -18.19 4.85
N GLN A 165 16.97 -18.51 5.48
CA GLN A 165 17.38 -19.90 5.70
C GLN A 165 16.41 -20.61 6.64
N PRO A 166 16.21 -21.94 6.47
CA PRO A 166 15.40 -22.74 7.38
C PRO A 166 15.72 -22.48 8.85
N GLN A 167 14.68 -22.28 9.66
CA GLN A 167 14.82 -21.99 11.08
C GLN A 167 14.19 -23.11 11.91
N GLN A 168 14.83 -23.45 13.03
CA GLN A 168 14.22 -24.35 14.01
C GLN A 168 12.91 -23.75 14.55
N GLY A 169 11.84 -24.54 14.53
CA GLY A 169 10.51 -24.14 15.01
C GLY A 169 9.68 -23.34 14.00
N GLU A 170 10.04 -23.33 12.71
CA GLU A 170 9.25 -22.63 11.68
C GLU A 170 7.84 -23.21 11.48
N GLU A 171 7.66 -24.52 11.71
CA GLU A 171 6.37 -25.21 11.60
C GLU A 171 5.38 -24.80 12.68
N ASP A 172 5.88 -24.51 13.89
CA ASP A 172 5.10 -24.12 15.07
C ASP A 172 4.92 -22.59 15.19
N PHE A 173 5.47 -21.83 14.24
CA PHE A 173 5.43 -20.38 14.32
C PHE A 173 4.00 -19.85 14.32
N GLN A 174 3.71 -18.96 15.26
CA GLN A 174 2.49 -18.16 15.30
C GLN A 174 2.85 -16.68 15.48
N PRO A 175 2.17 -15.75 14.77
CA PRO A 175 2.31 -14.32 15.04
C PRO A 175 1.93 -13.98 16.48
N VAL A 176 2.49 -12.88 16.98
CA VAL A 176 2.07 -12.33 18.28
C VAL A 176 0.62 -11.90 18.23
N VAL A 177 -0.10 -12.17 19.32
CA VAL A 177 -1.46 -11.67 19.51
C VAL A 177 -1.36 -10.24 20.04
N VAL A 178 -2.18 -9.35 19.47
CA VAL A 178 -2.21 -7.93 19.84
C VAL A 178 -3.38 -7.67 20.77
N ASP A 179 -3.08 -7.15 21.96
CA ASP A 179 -4.07 -6.84 22.99
C ASP A 179 -4.79 -5.51 22.75
N ASP A 180 -4.05 -4.47 22.33
CA ASP A 180 -4.59 -3.16 22.01
C ASP A 180 -4.53 -2.89 20.49
N PRO A 181 -5.67 -2.84 19.78
CA PRO A 181 -5.69 -2.52 18.35
C PRO A 181 -5.24 -1.09 18.03
N LYS A 182 -5.00 -0.23 19.04
CA LYS A 182 -4.39 1.09 18.87
C LYS A 182 -2.87 1.05 18.84
N ASP A 183 -2.23 -0.09 19.13
CA ASP A 183 -0.80 -0.27 18.96
C ASP A 183 -0.39 -0.04 17.49
N THR A 184 0.76 0.60 17.31
CA THR A 184 1.32 0.92 15.97
C THR A 184 1.74 -0.35 15.23
N VAL A 185 1.37 -0.44 13.97
CA VAL A 185 1.71 -1.53 13.05
C VAL A 185 2.79 -1.14 12.08
N VAL A 186 2.75 0.08 11.58
CA VAL A 186 3.69 0.58 10.57
C VAL A 186 3.81 2.08 10.72
N ILE A 187 5.00 2.60 10.48
CA ILE A 187 5.23 4.04 10.36
C ILE A 187 5.35 4.37 8.88
N ILE A 188 4.53 5.32 8.42
CA ILE A 188 4.66 5.93 7.09
C ILE A 188 5.08 7.39 7.23
N PHE A 189 5.84 7.92 6.29
CA PHE A 189 6.27 9.31 6.36
C PHE A 189 5.35 10.23 5.60
N SER A 190 5.23 11.46 6.07
CA SER A 190 4.44 12.51 5.44
C SER A 190 5.26 13.71 5.07
N SER A 191 5.09 14.27 3.87
CA SER A 191 5.81 15.47 3.45
C SER A 191 5.57 16.67 4.37
N GLY A 192 4.52 16.64 5.19
CA GLY A 192 4.16 17.73 6.10
C GLY A 192 3.77 19.02 5.35
N THR A 193 3.36 20.04 6.10
CA THR A 193 3.07 21.38 5.55
C THR A 193 4.18 22.39 5.84
N SER A 194 5.15 22.06 6.70
CA SER A 194 6.12 23.03 7.23
C SER A 194 7.45 22.41 7.67
N GLY A 195 8.08 21.57 6.85
CA GLY A 195 9.42 21.05 7.12
C GLY A 195 9.67 19.64 6.58
N PHE A 196 10.66 18.96 7.18
CA PHE A 196 11.01 17.58 6.84
C PHE A 196 9.86 16.60 7.03
N PRO A 197 9.88 15.46 6.31
CA PRO A 197 8.82 14.49 6.45
C PRO A 197 8.68 13.97 7.88
N LYS A 198 7.44 13.78 8.34
CA LYS A 198 7.12 13.33 9.71
C LYS A 198 6.52 11.92 9.68
N GLY A 199 6.98 11.06 10.60
CA GLY A 199 6.44 9.71 10.78
C GLY A 199 5.01 9.71 11.33
N ILE A 200 4.15 8.90 10.73
CA ILE A 200 2.75 8.67 11.13
C ILE A 200 2.62 7.23 11.55
N CYS A 201 2.25 7.04 12.82
CA CYS A 201 1.97 5.74 13.41
C CYS A 201 0.60 5.24 12.98
N LEU A 202 0.54 4.31 12.02
CA LEU A 202 -0.70 3.63 11.65
C LEU A 202 -0.89 2.40 12.53
N ASN A 203 -2.04 2.32 13.20
CA ASN A 203 -2.36 1.24 14.14
C ASN A 203 -3.17 0.11 13.51
N HIS A 204 -3.38 -0.97 14.26
CA HIS A 204 -4.11 -2.14 13.75
C HIS A 204 -5.56 -1.80 13.38
N TYR A 205 -6.20 -0.94 14.18
CA TYR A 205 -7.57 -0.48 13.94
C TYR A 205 -7.73 0.17 12.57
N TYR A 206 -6.79 1.04 12.18
CA TYR A 206 -6.78 1.67 10.86
C TYR A 206 -6.84 0.61 9.74
N PHE A 207 -5.99 -0.42 9.81
CA PHE A 207 -5.95 -1.45 8.78
C PHE A 207 -7.20 -2.33 8.75
N TYR A 208 -7.82 -2.60 9.90
CA TYR A 208 -9.11 -3.28 9.92
C TYR A 208 -10.21 -2.43 9.29
N PHE A 209 -10.25 -1.13 9.61
CA PHE A 209 -11.24 -0.21 9.09
C PHE A 209 -11.21 -0.10 7.56
N VAL A 210 -10.01 -0.06 6.97
CA VAL A 210 -9.83 -0.01 5.51
C VAL A 210 -9.85 -1.39 4.84
N SER A 211 -9.80 -2.47 5.61
CA SER A 211 -9.76 -3.85 5.11
C SER A 211 -11.12 -4.29 4.56
N PRO A 212 -11.13 -5.10 3.49
CA PRO A 212 -12.36 -5.75 3.03
C PRO A 212 -12.86 -6.85 3.98
N LEU A 213 -12.09 -7.27 5.00
CA LEU A 213 -12.49 -8.32 5.95
C LEU A 213 -13.49 -7.87 7.01
N VAL A 214 -13.57 -6.55 7.27
CA VAL A 214 -14.53 -6.03 8.26
C VAL A 214 -15.86 -5.78 7.54
N PRO A 215 -16.95 -6.46 7.94
CA PRO A 215 -18.27 -6.18 7.41
C PRO A 215 -18.60 -4.71 7.67
N ARG A 216 -18.89 -3.96 6.60
CA ARG A 216 -19.38 -2.59 6.73
C ARG A 216 -20.85 -2.68 7.17
N ALA A 217 -21.31 -1.68 7.95
CA ALA A 217 -22.64 -1.65 8.54
C ALA A 217 -23.77 -2.03 7.53
N LYS A 218 -24.88 -2.57 8.07
CA LYS A 218 -26.04 -3.25 7.44
C LYS A 218 -26.63 -2.70 6.13
N ASN A 219 -26.18 -1.56 5.63
CA ASN A 219 -26.70 -0.85 4.46
C ASN A 219 -25.68 -0.75 3.29
N TRP A 220 -24.60 -1.52 3.32
CA TRP A 220 -23.71 -1.69 2.17
C TRP A 220 -24.07 -3.03 1.50
N ASP A 221 -24.58 -2.99 0.26
CA ASP A 221 -25.12 -4.12 -0.55
C ASP A 221 -24.09 -5.22 -0.90
N LEU A 222 -23.33 -5.71 0.07
CA LEU A 222 -22.42 -6.83 -0.06
C LEU A 222 -22.74 -7.85 1.02
N ASP A 223 -23.63 -8.77 0.68
CA ASP A 223 -23.65 -10.03 1.39
C ASP A 223 -22.28 -10.75 1.24
N GLU A 224 -22.02 -11.64 2.18
CA GLU A 224 -20.80 -12.43 2.25
C GLU A 224 -20.56 -13.28 0.99
N GLU A 225 -21.63 -13.69 0.30
CA GLU A 225 -21.56 -14.47 -0.94
C GLU A 225 -21.09 -13.62 -2.12
N ARG A 226 -21.53 -12.36 -2.21
CA ARG A 226 -21.05 -11.40 -3.21
C ARG A 226 -19.60 -11.07 -3.01
N MET A 227 -19.13 -10.96 -1.75
CA MET A 227 -17.70 -10.82 -1.48
C MET A 227 -16.91 -12.07 -1.91
N LYS A 228 -17.42 -13.28 -1.61
CA LYS A 228 -16.81 -14.54 -2.06
C LYS A 228 -16.79 -14.65 -3.59
N PHE A 229 -17.87 -14.29 -4.27
CA PHE A 229 -17.99 -14.26 -5.74
C PHE A 229 -17.04 -13.25 -6.39
N GLU A 230 -16.91 -12.07 -5.81
CA GLU A 230 -16.05 -11.01 -6.34
C GLU A 230 -14.57 -11.29 -6.06
N LEU A 231 -14.26 -11.99 -4.97
CA LEU A 231 -12.92 -12.52 -4.72
C LEU A 231 -12.60 -13.73 -5.62
N SER A 232 -13.58 -14.59 -5.93
CA SER A 232 -13.39 -15.73 -6.83
C SER A 232 -13.18 -15.28 -8.28
N LYS A 233 -13.80 -14.17 -8.71
CA LYS A 233 -13.51 -13.55 -10.02
C LYS A 233 -12.13 -12.92 -10.14
N ARG A 234 -11.39 -12.77 -9.02
CA ARG A 234 -10.07 -12.13 -8.97
C ARG A 234 -8.92 -13.13 -8.97
N GLU A 235 -9.19 -14.42 -9.16
CA GLU A 235 -8.15 -15.44 -9.22
C GLU A 235 -7.24 -15.15 -10.43
N GLY A 236 -5.94 -14.89 -10.17
CA GLY A 236 -4.97 -14.44 -11.18
C GLY A 236 -4.96 -12.95 -11.50
N SER A 237 -5.88 -12.15 -10.93
CA SER A 237 -5.91 -10.69 -11.09
C SER A 237 -4.80 -10.00 -10.33
N SER A 238 -4.37 -8.83 -10.83
CA SER A 238 -3.25 -8.08 -10.25
C SER A 238 -3.63 -6.67 -9.81
N PHE A 239 -2.99 -6.21 -8.73
CA PHE A 239 -2.90 -4.80 -8.38
C PHE A 239 -1.51 -4.28 -8.76
N LEU A 240 -1.48 -3.20 -9.54
CA LEU A 240 -0.25 -2.56 -9.99
C LEU A 240 0.06 -1.34 -9.13
N ASN A 241 1.29 -1.25 -8.65
CA ASN A 241 1.81 -0.05 -8.00
C ASN A 241 3.28 0.14 -8.36
N TYR A 242 3.63 1.37 -8.74
CA TYR A 242 5.00 1.76 -9.08
C TYR A 242 5.77 2.31 -7.87
N GLY A 243 5.06 2.78 -6.84
CA GLY A 243 5.72 3.30 -5.64
C GLY A 243 6.37 2.18 -4.83
N SER A 244 7.54 2.46 -4.25
CA SER A 244 8.17 1.60 -3.24
C SER A 244 7.30 1.46 -1.97
N LEU A 245 7.73 0.62 -1.03
CA LEU A 245 7.06 0.46 0.27
C LEU A 245 7.19 1.70 1.19
N TYR A 246 7.98 2.71 0.82
CA TYR A 246 7.95 4.04 1.46
C TYR A 246 6.58 4.71 1.34
N TRP A 247 5.92 4.53 0.20
CA TRP A 247 4.66 5.18 -0.11
C TRP A 247 3.49 4.45 0.55
N SER A 248 2.52 5.21 1.06
CA SER A 248 1.30 4.66 1.64
C SER A 248 0.55 3.74 0.66
N SER A 249 0.59 4.03 -0.64
CA SER A 249 0.02 3.16 -1.69
C SER A 249 0.69 1.79 -1.76
N GLY A 250 2.01 1.72 -1.58
CA GLY A 250 2.78 0.47 -1.54
C GLY A 250 2.43 -0.38 -0.32
N ILE A 251 2.41 0.23 0.86
CA ILE A 251 1.96 -0.43 2.09
C ILE A 251 0.51 -0.90 1.95
N MET A 252 -0.41 -0.05 1.47
CA MET A 252 -1.80 -0.46 1.27
C MET A 252 -1.96 -1.60 0.27
N GLY A 253 -1.18 -1.61 -0.81
CA GLY A 253 -1.15 -2.71 -1.78
C GLY A 253 -0.66 -4.02 -1.17
N LEU A 254 0.36 -3.96 -0.29
CA LEU A 254 0.83 -5.11 0.49
C LEU A 254 -0.27 -5.67 1.40
N PHE A 255 -0.93 -4.80 2.15
CA PHE A 255 -2.02 -5.18 3.06
C PHE A 255 -3.20 -5.80 2.32
N LEU A 256 -3.63 -5.18 1.21
CA LEU A 256 -4.70 -5.71 0.39
C LEU A 256 -4.35 -7.10 -0.16
N SER A 257 -3.14 -7.25 -0.70
CA SER A 257 -2.66 -8.52 -1.24
C SER A 257 -2.66 -9.63 -0.19
N ALA A 258 -2.04 -9.39 0.97
CA ALA A 258 -1.97 -10.35 2.07
C ALA A 258 -3.36 -10.81 2.54
N VAL A 259 -4.33 -9.90 2.56
CA VAL A 259 -5.69 -10.14 3.02
C VAL A 259 -6.57 -10.84 1.98
N THR A 260 -6.56 -10.38 0.72
CA THR A 260 -7.51 -10.82 -0.30
C THR A 260 -6.95 -11.90 -1.23
N GLY A 261 -5.65 -12.16 -1.19
CA GLY A 261 -4.99 -13.06 -2.15
C GLY A 261 -4.76 -12.43 -3.53
N LEU A 262 -4.84 -11.09 -3.62
CA LEU A 262 -4.62 -10.40 -4.90
C LEU A 262 -3.13 -10.33 -5.21
N ARG A 263 -2.74 -10.63 -6.45
CA ARG A 263 -1.34 -10.56 -6.88
C ARG A 263 -0.87 -9.10 -6.92
N ARG A 264 0.29 -8.79 -6.34
CA ARG A 264 0.97 -7.51 -6.56
C ARG A 264 1.85 -7.60 -7.80
N LEU A 265 1.64 -6.71 -8.75
CA LEU A 265 2.57 -6.51 -9.85
C LEU A 265 3.58 -5.46 -9.42
N LEU A 266 4.83 -5.87 -9.26
CA LEU A 266 5.94 -5.05 -8.79
C LEU A 266 6.62 -4.40 -10.00
N CYS A 267 6.61 -3.07 -10.02
CA CYS A 267 7.29 -2.25 -11.02
C CYS A 267 8.07 -1.13 -10.31
N ASN A 268 9.23 -0.78 -10.83
CA ASN A 268 10.05 0.33 -10.30
C ASN A 268 9.93 1.60 -11.14
N ASN A 269 9.88 1.46 -12.45
CA ASN A 269 9.83 2.57 -13.38
C ASN A 269 8.49 2.58 -14.11
N PHE A 270 7.96 3.79 -14.31
CA PHE A 270 6.74 3.99 -15.07
C PHE A 270 7.07 4.33 -16.52
N ASP A 271 6.58 3.52 -17.46
CA ASP A 271 6.52 3.82 -18.88
C ASP A 271 5.08 3.70 -19.37
N ALA A 272 4.61 4.71 -20.11
CA ALA A 272 3.22 4.79 -20.53
C ALA A 272 2.85 3.75 -21.59
N LYS A 273 3.79 3.31 -22.43
CA LYS A 273 3.55 2.29 -23.45
C LYS A 273 3.54 0.90 -22.82
N GLU A 274 4.51 0.65 -21.95
CA GLU A 274 4.63 -0.59 -21.19
C GLU A 274 3.43 -0.81 -20.27
N PHE A 275 2.91 0.26 -19.64
CA PHE A 275 1.71 0.20 -18.81
C PHE A 275 0.53 -0.50 -19.50
N TRP A 276 0.25 -0.17 -20.77
CA TRP A 276 -0.85 -0.80 -21.52
C TRP A 276 -0.62 -2.29 -21.75
N TYR A 277 0.64 -2.67 -22.03
CA TYR A 277 1.03 -4.07 -22.16
C TYR A 277 0.85 -4.83 -20.84
N LEU A 278 1.31 -4.25 -19.72
CA LEU A 278 1.22 -4.87 -18.40
C LEU A 278 -0.23 -5.08 -17.96
N ILE A 279 -1.14 -4.14 -18.22
CA ILE A 279 -2.56 -4.31 -17.88
C ILE A 279 -3.13 -5.55 -18.56
N GLY A 280 -2.88 -5.71 -19.87
CA GLY A 280 -3.37 -6.85 -20.64
C GLY A 280 -2.71 -8.16 -20.21
N LYS A 281 -1.37 -8.20 -20.14
CA LYS A 281 -0.60 -9.39 -19.77
C LYS A 281 -0.96 -9.92 -18.39
N TYR A 282 -1.07 -9.02 -17.41
CA TYR A 282 -1.19 -9.38 -16.00
C TYR A 282 -2.60 -9.25 -15.44
N GLN A 283 -3.61 -8.97 -16.28
CA GLN A 283 -5.00 -8.83 -15.86
C GLN A 283 -5.13 -7.87 -14.68
N VAL A 284 -4.57 -6.66 -14.85
CA VAL A 284 -4.53 -5.66 -13.78
C VAL A 284 -5.93 -5.10 -13.56
N ILE A 285 -6.45 -5.27 -12.34
CA ILE A 285 -7.81 -4.83 -11.96
C ILE A 285 -7.82 -3.52 -11.17
N GLY A 286 -6.65 -3.10 -10.69
CA GLY A 286 -6.50 -1.86 -9.93
C GLY A 286 -5.07 -1.35 -10.02
N VAL A 287 -4.94 -0.02 -10.11
CA VAL A 287 -3.64 0.64 -10.16
C VAL A 287 -3.66 1.93 -9.34
N PHE A 288 -2.51 2.26 -8.75
CA PHE A 288 -2.27 3.59 -8.17
C PHE A 288 -1.31 4.36 -9.09
N LEU A 289 -1.74 5.54 -9.55
CA LEU A 289 -0.95 6.41 -10.42
C LEU A 289 -0.87 7.83 -9.85
N THR A 290 0.29 8.45 -9.99
CA THR A 290 0.49 9.87 -9.66
C THR A 290 -0.11 10.76 -10.75
N PRO A 291 -0.41 12.05 -10.47
CA PRO A 291 -0.90 12.98 -11.50
C PRO A 291 0.02 13.09 -12.72
N PHE A 292 1.33 13.01 -12.51
CA PHE A 292 2.32 12.98 -13.58
C PHE A 292 2.14 11.75 -14.47
N GLN A 293 2.07 10.56 -13.89
CA GLN A 293 1.88 9.30 -14.64
C GLN A 293 0.57 9.31 -15.42
N VAL A 294 -0.53 9.81 -14.83
CA VAL A 294 -1.80 9.97 -15.53
C VAL A 294 -1.66 10.92 -16.73
N THR A 295 -0.93 12.02 -16.58
CA THR A 295 -0.69 12.98 -17.67
C THR A 295 0.10 12.32 -18.82
N GLU A 296 1.13 11.54 -18.50
CA GLU A 296 1.91 10.81 -19.50
C GLU A 296 1.09 9.73 -20.22
N LEU A 297 0.20 9.00 -19.52
CA LEU A 297 -0.74 8.07 -20.16
C LEU A 297 -1.67 8.76 -21.15
N VAL A 298 -2.23 9.91 -20.75
CA VAL A 298 -3.14 10.67 -21.61
C VAL A 298 -2.41 11.16 -22.87
N LYS A 299 -1.16 11.61 -22.76
CA LYS A 299 -0.33 12.00 -23.91
C LYS A 299 0.03 10.82 -24.80
N CYS A 300 0.37 9.68 -24.21
CA CYS A 300 0.75 8.48 -24.94
C CYS A 300 -0.42 7.90 -25.76
N GLY A 301 -1.65 8.07 -25.27
CA GLY A 301 -2.84 7.46 -25.87
C GLY A 301 -2.88 5.95 -25.67
N LYS A 302 -4.05 5.35 -25.93
CA LYS A 302 -4.20 3.90 -25.94
C LYS A 302 -3.72 3.36 -27.30
N PRO A 303 -2.84 2.34 -27.35
CA PRO A 303 -2.41 1.76 -28.62
C PRO A 303 -3.60 1.17 -29.39
N MET A 304 -3.62 1.38 -30.72
CA MET A 304 -4.70 0.93 -31.62
C MET A 304 -4.69 -0.58 -31.89
N THR A 305 -3.58 -1.27 -31.63
CA THR A 305 -3.45 -2.71 -31.83
C THR A 305 -4.03 -3.49 -30.64
N GLN A 306 -4.79 -4.54 -30.95
CA GLN A 306 -5.33 -5.48 -29.98
C GLN A 306 -4.19 -6.20 -29.24
N ILE A 307 -3.69 -5.60 -28.17
CA ILE A 307 -3.21 -6.38 -27.03
C ILE A 307 -4.39 -7.29 -26.67
N PRO A 308 -4.22 -8.61 -26.45
CA PRO A 308 -5.29 -9.44 -25.93
C PRO A 308 -5.65 -8.90 -24.55
N VAL A 309 -6.58 -7.93 -24.53
CA VAL A 309 -7.22 -7.44 -23.33
C VAL A 309 -8.13 -8.57 -22.93
N GLY A 310 -7.65 -9.45 -22.06
CA GLY A 310 -8.44 -10.55 -21.52
C GLY A 310 -9.81 -10.04 -21.09
N SER A 311 -10.85 -10.61 -21.70
CA SER A 311 -12.29 -10.45 -21.42
C SER A 311 -12.70 -9.05 -20.93
N LEU A 312 -12.59 -8.05 -21.80
CA LEU A 312 -13.47 -6.88 -21.76
C LEU A 312 -14.46 -7.03 -22.93
N ASP A 313 -15.46 -7.89 -22.77
CA ASP A 313 -16.53 -8.08 -23.76
C ASP A 313 -17.46 -6.85 -23.79
N SER A 314 -17.04 -5.78 -24.49
CA SER A 314 -17.89 -4.77 -25.19
C SER A 314 -17.04 -3.62 -25.75
N PRO A 315 -17.43 -3.01 -26.90
CA PRO A 315 -16.67 -1.92 -27.52
C PRO A 315 -16.67 -0.65 -26.64
N PRO A 316 -15.55 0.11 -26.52
CA PRO A 316 -15.34 1.04 -25.41
C PRO A 316 -15.80 2.48 -25.66
N GLU A 317 -16.35 2.81 -26.82
CA GLU A 317 -16.73 4.21 -27.16
C GLU A 317 -17.85 4.76 -26.25
N GLU A 318 -18.66 3.92 -25.61
CA GLU A 318 -19.69 4.34 -24.65
C GLU A 318 -19.24 4.40 -23.18
N GLN A 319 -18.00 4.03 -22.85
CA GLN A 319 -17.57 3.84 -21.44
C GLN A 319 -16.64 4.94 -20.88
N LEU A 320 -16.28 5.94 -21.68
CA LEU A 320 -15.35 7.01 -21.29
C LEU A 320 -16.09 8.22 -20.69
N CYS A 321 -16.52 8.13 -19.42
CA CYS A 321 -16.75 9.31 -18.57
C CYS A 321 -17.07 8.99 -17.10
N ARG A 322 -16.42 9.73 -16.18
CA ARG A 322 -16.71 9.95 -14.74
C ARG A 322 -16.10 8.93 -13.75
N GLY A 323 -15.29 9.46 -12.82
CA GLY A 323 -14.33 8.73 -11.98
C GLY A 323 -14.87 8.07 -10.70
N SER A 324 -13.97 7.49 -9.90
CA SER A 324 -14.07 7.39 -8.42
C SER A 324 -12.87 6.71 -7.77
N ILE A 325 -12.55 7.25 -6.59
CA ILE A 325 -11.89 6.63 -5.44
C ILE A 325 -12.50 5.26 -5.15
N TYR A 326 -11.65 4.33 -4.65
CA TYR A 326 -11.99 3.11 -3.89
C TYR A 326 -13.43 3.12 -3.38
N SER A 327 -14.30 2.52 -4.18
CA SER A 327 -15.66 2.13 -3.83
C SER A 327 -15.68 0.67 -4.22
N PRO A 328 -15.63 -0.29 -3.29
CA PRO A 328 -15.93 -1.65 -3.66
C PRO A 328 -17.41 -1.63 -4.08
N PHE A 329 -17.65 -1.79 -5.38
CA PHE A 329 -18.91 -2.06 -6.08
C PHE A 329 -19.77 -0.87 -6.56
N ARG A 330 -19.84 -0.73 -7.89
CA ARG A 330 -21.02 -1.06 -8.70
C ARG A 330 -20.62 -1.27 -10.17
N SER A 331 -21.06 -2.41 -10.71
CA SER A 331 -21.20 -2.83 -12.13
C SER A 331 -19.97 -2.72 -13.05
N CYS A 332 -19.63 -3.88 -13.65
CA CYS A 332 -18.83 -4.12 -14.86
C CYS A 332 -18.02 -2.93 -15.39
N CYS A 333 -16.68 -3.02 -15.31
CA CYS A 333 -15.61 -2.22 -15.98
C CYS A 333 -15.98 -0.89 -16.67
N PRO A 334 -15.14 0.18 -16.56
CA PRO A 334 -13.67 0.10 -16.72
C PRO A 334 -12.90 0.91 -15.66
N ILE A 335 -11.56 0.84 -15.75
CA ILE A 335 -10.61 1.65 -14.96
C ILE A 335 -11.05 3.12 -14.94
N ARG A 336 -11.46 3.58 -13.76
CA ARG A 336 -11.80 4.98 -13.49
C ARG A 336 -10.57 5.72 -13.00
N ILE A 337 -10.17 6.78 -13.70
CA ILE A 337 -9.24 7.77 -13.16
C ILE A 337 -9.99 8.61 -12.12
N SER A 338 -9.49 8.63 -10.89
CA SER A 338 -9.96 9.52 -9.83
C SER A 338 -8.81 10.28 -9.23
N SER A 339 -8.94 11.60 -9.08
CA SER A 339 -8.02 12.38 -8.26
C SER A 339 -8.34 12.17 -6.78
N GLN A 340 -7.30 11.84 -6.01
CA GLN A 340 -7.31 11.94 -4.56
C GLN A 340 -6.27 12.97 -4.17
N HIS A 341 -6.69 13.96 -3.38
CA HIS A 341 -5.77 14.89 -2.72
C HIS A 341 -5.48 14.28 -1.34
N MET A 342 -4.23 13.93 -1.09
CA MET A 342 -3.78 13.40 0.19
C MET A 342 -2.85 14.39 0.87
N LEU A 343 -3.32 15.08 1.90
CA LEU A 343 -2.44 15.60 2.95
C LEU A 343 -2.41 14.61 4.10
N LYS A 344 -1.20 14.29 4.53
CA LYS A 344 -0.95 13.25 5.52
C LYS A 344 -1.08 13.73 6.98
N GLN A 345 -1.50 14.97 7.25
CA GLN A 345 -1.61 15.51 8.61
C GLN A 345 -2.90 16.27 8.85
N ARG A 346 -3.88 15.65 9.53
CA ARG A 346 -4.67 16.26 10.63
C ARG A 346 -5.61 15.23 11.26
N LEU A 347 -5.33 14.92 12.51
CA LEU A 347 -6.34 14.57 13.51
C LEU A 347 -6.65 15.89 14.24
N GLU A 348 -7.94 16.17 14.46
CA GLU A 348 -8.55 17.35 15.11
C GLU A 348 -9.06 18.51 14.22
N CYS A 349 -10.34 18.83 14.43
CA CYS A 349 -11.17 19.80 13.71
C CYS A 349 -10.96 21.24 14.20
N SER A 350 -10.99 22.23 13.28
CA SER A 350 -11.71 23.53 13.45
C SER A 350 -11.59 24.47 12.24
N PRO A 351 -12.54 25.43 12.06
CA PRO A 351 -12.97 25.96 10.75
C PRO A 351 -12.54 27.42 10.46
N LEU A 352 -12.60 27.84 9.18
CA LEU A 352 -12.78 29.21 8.60
C LEU A 352 -12.23 29.17 7.15
N PHE A 353 -12.85 29.61 6.05
CA PHE A 353 -13.68 30.78 5.75
C PHE A 353 -14.64 30.52 4.57
N ARG A 354 -15.78 31.22 4.54
CA ARG A 354 -16.69 31.37 3.38
C ARG A 354 -16.19 32.49 2.45
N SER A 355 -16.33 32.30 1.13
CA SER A 355 -16.88 33.35 0.26
C SER A 355 -17.53 32.76 -0.99
N THR A 356 -18.65 33.36 -1.34
CA THR A 356 -19.69 32.90 -2.28
C THR A 356 -19.38 33.31 -3.72
N THR A 357 -19.48 32.38 -4.67
CA THR A 357 -19.99 32.67 -6.04
C THR A 357 -20.47 31.39 -6.72
N LYS A 358 -21.68 31.48 -7.29
CA LYS A 358 -22.38 30.41 -8.03
C LYS A 358 -21.58 29.97 -9.26
N HIS A 359 -21.16 28.71 -9.36
CA HIS A 359 -20.84 28.09 -10.64
C HIS A 359 -21.15 26.59 -10.68
N THR A 360 -21.78 26.21 -11.79
CA THR A 360 -22.24 24.88 -12.19
C THR A 360 -21.13 23.83 -12.20
N GLY A 361 -21.24 22.87 -11.29
CA GLY A 361 -20.39 21.69 -11.18
C GLY A 361 -20.57 21.05 -9.81
N SER A 362 -21.52 20.11 -9.69
CA SER A 362 -21.85 19.48 -8.42
C SER A 362 -20.68 18.66 -7.88
N ILE A 363 -20.24 18.98 -6.66
CA ILE A 363 -19.53 18.04 -5.79
C ILE A 363 -20.45 16.81 -5.65
N THR A 364 -19.97 15.64 -6.05
CA THR A 364 -20.73 14.40 -5.94
C THR A 364 -20.98 14.07 -4.47
N ARG A 365 -22.26 13.95 -4.11
CA ARG A 365 -22.77 13.44 -2.83
C ARG A 365 -22.03 12.16 -2.42
N ARG A 366 -21.24 12.20 -1.34
CA ARG A 366 -20.73 11.00 -0.62
C ARG A 366 -20.57 11.31 0.87
N THR A 367 -20.84 10.31 1.68
CA THR A 367 -20.42 10.17 3.09
C THR A 367 -18.96 10.59 3.25
N PRO A 368 -18.64 11.56 4.13
CA PRO A 368 -17.26 11.90 4.42
C PRO A 368 -16.66 10.74 5.16
N THR A 369 -15.74 10.08 4.49
CA THR A 369 -14.75 9.28 5.20
C THR A 369 -13.67 10.23 5.73
N LEU A 370 -12.89 9.84 6.75
CA LEU A 370 -11.71 10.61 7.21
C LEU A 370 -10.73 10.93 6.05
N TRP A 371 -10.88 10.21 4.93
CA TRP A 371 -10.25 10.40 3.63
C TRP A 371 -10.63 11.70 2.90
N ASP A 372 -11.81 12.27 3.15
CA ASP A 372 -12.33 13.48 2.49
C ASP A 372 -11.95 14.77 3.22
N CYS A 373 -11.46 14.69 4.47
CA CYS A 373 -11.13 15.85 5.31
C CYS A 373 -9.68 16.37 5.15
N LEU A 374 -8.90 15.85 4.21
CA LEU A 374 -7.43 16.03 4.16
C LEU A 374 -6.91 16.70 2.86
N SER A 375 -7.52 17.82 2.41
CA SER A 375 -7.12 18.48 1.15
C SER A 375 -6.85 19.99 1.25
N GLU A 376 -5.62 20.44 0.94
CA GLU A 376 -5.29 21.77 0.43
C GLU A 376 -4.22 21.69 -0.69
N GLU A 377 -4.47 22.49 -1.74
CA GLU A 377 -3.64 22.96 -2.88
C GLU A 377 -2.90 21.96 -3.81
N PHE A 378 -3.48 21.72 -5.00
CA PHE A 378 -3.08 22.28 -6.31
C PHE A 378 -3.98 21.68 -7.41
N GLY A 379 -4.67 22.53 -8.16
CA GLY A 379 -5.79 22.17 -9.02
C GLY A 379 -5.42 21.61 -10.40
N ILE A 380 -6.24 20.68 -10.91
CA ILE A 380 -6.34 20.38 -12.34
C ILE A 380 -7.81 20.41 -12.74
N ARG A 381 -8.30 21.61 -13.11
CA ARG A 381 -9.66 21.85 -13.63
C ARG A 381 -9.73 21.91 -15.17
N TRP A 382 -8.68 21.47 -15.88
CA TRP A 382 -8.55 21.73 -17.33
C TRP A 382 -8.46 20.48 -18.24
N LEU A 383 -8.36 19.27 -17.70
CA LEU A 383 -8.03 18.06 -18.48
C LEU A 383 -9.23 17.29 -19.06
N THR A 384 -10.46 17.57 -18.62
CA THR A 384 -11.66 16.84 -19.08
C THR A 384 -12.18 17.26 -20.45
N ARG A 385 -11.67 18.36 -21.05
CA ARG A 385 -12.14 18.85 -22.36
C ARG A 385 -11.37 18.27 -23.56
N LYS A 386 -10.11 17.87 -23.42
CA LYS A 386 -9.32 17.34 -24.55
C LYS A 386 -9.59 15.88 -24.87
N LEU A 387 -10.03 15.07 -23.90
CA LEU A 387 -10.42 13.66 -24.12
C LEU A 387 -11.72 13.49 -24.94
N LYS A 388 -12.39 14.59 -25.32
CA LYS A 388 -13.59 14.56 -26.18
C LYS A 388 -13.29 14.81 -27.66
N GLN A 389 -12.04 15.14 -28.04
CA GLN A 389 -11.72 15.62 -29.39
C GLN A 389 -10.50 14.94 -30.03
N SER A 390 -10.03 13.81 -29.51
CA SER A 390 -8.90 13.06 -30.07
C SER A 390 -9.25 11.61 -30.28
#